data_AF-A0A963TI39-F1
#
_entry.id   AF-A0A963TI39-F1
#
_cell.length_a   1.000
_cell.length_b   1.000
_cell.length_c   1.000
_cell.angle_alpha   90.00
_cell.angle_beta   90.00
_cell.angle_gamma   90.00
#
_symmetry.space_group_name_H-M   'P 1'
#
loop_
_entity.id
_entity.type
_entity.pdbx_description
1 polymer ?
#
loop_
_entity_poly.entity_id
_entity_poly.type
_entity_poly.pdbx_seq_one_letter_code
_entity_poly.pdbx_strand_id
1 'polypeptide(L)'
;MTDQSALFVGGESLTIQCAGLWLDAGHSITAVVTRNPDVARWAEGRGLRVEDALAGLARSGALPVYDWLFSVANLAVLPEAVLSAAREGAVNFHDG
;
A
#
# COMPACT_ATOMS: atom_id res chain seq x y z
N MET A 1 -2.66 6.88 20.35
CA MET A 1 -1.82 6.37 19.25
C MET A 1 -1.60 7.52 18.29
N THR A 2 -0.41 7.63 17.69
CA THR A 2 -0.16 8.59 16.60
C THR A 2 -0.82 8.07 15.33
N ASP A 3 -1.59 8.92 14.66
CA ASP A 3 -2.07 8.64 13.31
C ASP A 3 -0.87 8.52 12.37
N GLN A 4 -0.85 7.47 11.55
CA GLN A 4 0.22 7.18 10.60
C GLN A 4 -0.42 6.85 9.26
N SER A 5 0.31 7.09 8.19
CA SER A 5 -0.13 6.85 6.82
C SER A 5 0.68 5.73 6.18
N ALA A 6 0.04 4.92 5.34
CA ALA A 6 0.76 3.85 4.65
C ALA A 6 0.38 3.69 3.19
N LEU A 7 1.36 3.26 2.40
CA LEU A 7 1.18 2.70 1.07
C LEU A 7 1.15 1.17 1.16
N PHE A 8 0.07 0.53 0.70
CA PHE A 8 0.00 -0.93 0.59
C PHE A 8 0.26 -1.38 -0.84
N VAL A 9 1.16 -2.35 -1.02
CA VAL A 9 1.45 -3.01 -2.30
C VAL A 9 1.25 -4.50 -2.10
N GLY A 10 0.36 -5.12 -2.86
CA GLY A 10 0.07 -6.54 -2.64
C GLY A 10 -0.98 -7.14 -3.54
N GLY A 11 -0.93 -8.46 -3.70
CA GLY A 11 -1.70 -9.19 -4.70
C GLY A 11 -2.70 -10.21 -4.13
N GLU A 12 -2.87 -10.31 -2.81
CA GLU A 12 -3.60 -11.43 -2.21
C GLU A 12 -4.52 -11.03 -1.06
N SER A 13 -5.33 -11.98 -0.59
CA SER A 13 -6.28 -11.78 0.52
C SER A 13 -5.61 -11.32 1.83
N LEU A 14 -4.32 -11.66 2.03
CA LEU A 14 -3.56 -11.18 3.18
C LEU A 14 -3.35 -9.66 3.14
N THR A 15 -3.21 -9.06 1.96
CA THR A 15 -3.12 -7.59 1.81
C THR A 15 -4.38 -6.91 2.36
N ILE A 16 -5.56 -7.48 2.10
CA ILE A 16 -6.84 -6.99 2.64
C ILE A 16 -6.85 -7.06 4.17
N GLN A 17 -6.40 -8.18 4.74
CA GLN A 17 -6.39 -8.37 6.20
C GLN A 17 -5.44 -7.37 6.87
N CYS A 18 -4.21 -7.23 6.37
CA CYS A 18 -3.22 -6.28 6.91
C CYS A 18 -3.71 -4.84 6.79
N ALA A 19 -4.24 -4.45 5.63
CA ALA A 19 -4.77 -3.10 5.40
C ALA A 19 -6.01 -2.82 6.28
N GLY A 20 -6.87 -3.81 6.50
CA GLY A 20 -8.00 -3.72 7.43
C GLY A 20 -7.55 -3.47 8.86
N LEU A 21 -6.62 -4.29 9.37
CA LEU A 21 -6.07 -4.13 10.72
C LEU A 21 -5.39 -2.77 10.91
N TRP A 22 -4.70 -2.25 9.89
CA TRP A 22 -4.10 -0.93 9.90
C TRP A 22 -5.15 0.18 10.06
N LEU A 23 -6.24 0.12 9.29
CA LEU A 23 -7.36 1.07 9.40
C LEU A 23 -8.08 0.95 10.75
N ASP A 24 -8.31 -0.27 11.23
CA ASP A 24 -9.00 -0.52 12.51
C ASP A 24 -8.18 -0.03 13.71
N ALA A 25 -6.85 0.03 13.57
CA ALA A 25 -5.94 0.66 14.53
C ALA A 25 -6.03 2.21 14.53
N GLY A 26 -6.81 2.81 13.62
CA GLY A 26 -7.00 4.26 13.53
C GLY A 26 -5.97 4.98 12.66
N HIS A 27 -5.24 4.25 11.82
CA HIS A 27 -4.29 4.81 10.86
C HIS A 27 -4.95 5.04 9.49
N SER A 28 -4.26 5.74 8.59
CA SER A 28 -4.72 6.06 7.24
C SER A 28 -3.97 5.29 6.16
N ILE A 29 -4.63 5.06 5.01
CA ILE A 29 -4.02 4.46 3.82
C ILE A 29 -4.00 5.49 2.71
N THR A 30 -2.79 5.79 2.23
CA THR A 30 -2.56 6.75 1.15
C THR A 30 -3.02 6.20 -0.20
N ALA A 31 -2.69 4.94 -0.47
CA ALA A 31 -3.16 4.19 -1.63
C ALA A 31 -2.95 2.68 -1.43
N VAL A 32 -3.70 1.89 -2.21
CA VAL A 32 -3.48 0.46 -2.39
C VAL A 32 -3.03 0.22 -3.84
N VAL A 33 -1.87 -0.40 -4.01
CA VAL A 33 -1.32 -0.73 -5.32
C VAL A 33 -1.47 -2.22 -5.54
N THR A 34 -2.32 -2.59 -6.50
CA THR A 34 -2.65 -3.99 -6.74
C THR A 34 -3.17 -4.22 -8.16
N ARG A 35 -2.88 -5.41 -8.69
CA ARG A 35 -3.54 -5.93 -9.90
C ARG A 35 -4.59 -7.00 -9.59
N ASN A 36 -4.76 -7.33 -8.30
CA ASN A 36 -5.77 -8.29 -7.89
C ASN A 36 -7.14 -7.58 -7.80
N PRO A 37 -8.15 -8.05 -8.57
CA PRO A 37 -9.46 -7.40 -8.63
C PRO A 37 -10.23 -7.45 -7.30
N ASP A 38 -9.97 -8.46 -6.45
CA ASP A 38 -10.61 -8.57 -5.14
C ASP A 38 -10.02 -7.58 -4.14
N VAL A 39 -8.70 -7.39 -4.15
CA VAL A 39 -8.02 -6.37 -3.35
C VAL A 39 -8.44 -4.96 -3.80
N ALA A 40 -8.52 -4.72 -5.11
CA ALA A 40 -8.98 -3.46 -5.67
C ALA A 40 -10.43 -3.15 -5.24
N ARG A 41 -11.36 -4.09 -5.44
CA ARG A 41 -12.77 -3.93 -5.07
C ARG A 41 -12.95 -3.68 -3.57
N TRP A 42 -12.16 -4.38 -2.73
CA TRP A 42 -12.18 -4.13 -1.29
C TRP A 42 -11.73 -2.71 -0.96
N ALA A 43 -10.62 -2.26 -1.53
CA ALA A 43 -10.07 -0.93 -1.27
C ALA A 43 -11.01 0.19 -1.76
N GLU A 44 -11.54 0.06 -2.99
CA GLU A 44 -12.55 0.97 -3.54
C GLU A 44 -13.83 0.99 -2.68
N GLY A 45 -14.29 -0.18 -2.21
CA GLY A 45 -15.44 -0.28 -1.30
C GLY A 45 -15.23 0.41 0.06
N ARG A 46 -13.97 0.65 0.44
CA ARG A 46 -13.58 1.45 1.62
C ARG A 46 -13.31 2.91 1.29
N GLY A 47 -13.51 3.34 0.04
CA GLY A 47 -13.24 4.70 -0.42
C GLY A 47 -11.74 5.02 -0.56
N LEU A 48 -10.88 4.00 -0.63
CA LEU A 48 -9.44 4.18 -0.77
C LEU A 48 -9.04 4.39 -2.23
N ARG A 49 -7.94 5.12 -2.43
CA ARG A 49 -7.30 5.23 -3.75
C ARG A 49 -6.67 3.89 -4.13
N VAL A 50 -6.96 3.42 -5.34
CA VAL A 50 -6.35 2.21 -5.93
C VAL A 50 -5.55 2.57 -7.17
N GLU A 51 -4.37 1.96 -7.31
CA GLU A 51 -3.53 2.05 -8.50
C GLU A 51 -3.13 0.64 -8.96
N ASP A 52 -3.08 0.41 -10.26
CA ASP A 52 -2.68 -0.89 -10.85
C ASP A 52 -1.16 -1.07 -10.96
N ALA A 53 -0.42 0.02 -10.77
CA ALA A 53 1.02 0.08 -10.85
C ALA A 53 1.58 1.25 -10.03
N LEU A 54 2.80 1.08 -9.52
CA LEU A 54 3.54 2.14 -8.82
C LEU A 54 3.83 3.36 -9.71
N ALA A 55 3.96 3.14 -11.03
CA ALA A 55 4.07 4.23 -12.00
C ALA A 55 2.80 5.12 -12.03
N GLY A 56 1.65 4.57 -11.65
CA GLY A 56 0.41 5.31 -11.48
C GLY A 56 0.54 6.43 -10.44
N LEU A 57 1.25 6.16 -9.34
CA LEU A 57 1.53 7.14 -8.28
C LEU A 57 2.49 8.24 -8.75
N ALA A 58 3.50 7.89 -9.56
CA ALA A 58 4.52 8.81 -10.05
C ALA A 58 4.02 9.80 -11.12
N ARG A 59 2.94 9.47 -11.86
CA ARG A 59 2.37 10.36 -12.91
C ARG A 59 1.88 11.71 -12.38
N SER A 60 1.64 11.84 -11.08
CA SER A 60 1.22 13.11 -10.47
C SER A 60 2.37 14.08 -10.18
N GLY A 61 3.62 13.74 -10.52
CA GLY A 61 4.79 14.61 -10.35
C GLY A 61 5.40 14.58 -8.94
N ALA A 62 4.73 13.97 -7.96
CA ALA A 62 5.29 13.61 -6.67
C ALA A 62 4.66 12.30 -6.20
N LEU A 63 5.47 11.36 -5.70
CA LEU A 63 4.92 10.26 -4.91
C LEU A 63 4.20 10.87 -3.70
N PRO A 64 3.00 10.38 -3.34
CA PRO A 64 2.34 10.89 -2.15
C PRO A 64 3.22 10.57 -0.93
N VAL A 65 3.21 11.46 0.06
CA VAL A 65 3.95 11.25 1.31
C VAL A 65 3.22 10.16 2.11
N TYR A 66 3.98 9.17 2.61
CA TYR A 66 3.48 8.16 3.53
C TYR A 66 4.57 7.80 4.54
N ASP A 67 4.14 7.40 5.73
CA ASP A 67 5.06 7.04 6.81
C ASP A 67 5.63 5.64 6.59
N TRP A 68 4.76 4.69 6.20
CA TRP A 68 5.13 3.30 5.99
C TRP A 68 4.81 2.79 4.58
N LEU A 69 5.65 1.88 4.10
CA LEU A 69 5.34 1.02 2.97
C LEU A 69 5.12 -0.42 3.44
N PHE A 70 3.99 -1.02 3.09
CA PHE A 70 3.70 -2.44 3.32
C PHE A 70 3.67 -3.18 1.98
N SER A 71 4.65 -4.03 1.74
CA SER A 71 4.73 -4.96 0.62
C SER A 71 4.25 -6.34 1.09
N VAL A 72 3.00 -6.69 0.82
CA VAL A 72 2.35 -7.90 1.34
C VAL A 72 2.01 -8.84 0.18
N ALA A 73 2.68 -9.99 0.11
CA ALA A 73 2.51 -10.94 -1.00
C ALA A 73 2.71 -10.26 -2.37
N ASN A 74 3.67 -9.34 -2.45
CA ASN A 74 4.07 -8.68 -3.68
C ASN A 74 5.35 -9.34 -4.22
N LEU A 75 5.25 -9.88 -5.44
CA LEU A 75 6.36 -10.55 -6.13
C LEU A 75 7.17 -9.60 -7.02
N ALA A 76 6.67 -8.38 -7.24
CA ALA A 76 7.34 -7.41 -8.10
C ALA A 76 8.41 -6.63 -7.31
N VAL A 77 9.56 -6.42 -7.94
CA VAL A 77 10.60 -5.55 -7.40
C VAL A 77 10.05 -4.12 -7.28
N LEU A 78 10.17 -3.55 -6.08
CA LEU A 78 9.78 -2.17 -5.81
C LEU A 78 10.85 -1.22 -6.36
N PRO A 79 10.48 -0.15 -7.10
CA PRO A 79 11.41 0.89 -7.48
C PRO A 79 12.00 1.58 -6.25
N GLU A 80 13.29 1.91 -6.30
CA GLU A 80 14.02 2.58 -5.20
C GLU A 80 13.31 3.86 -4.75
N ALA A 81 12.82 4.67 -5.69
CA ALA A 81 12.10 5.91 -5.38
C ALA A 81 10.87 5.70 -4.48
N VAL A 82 10.20 4.54 -4.60
CA VAL A 82 9.02 4.20 -3.78
C VAL A 82 9.46 3.75 -2.39
N LEU A 83 10.56 2.99 -2.29
CA LEU A 83 11.14 2.59 -1.00
C LEU A 83 11.65 3.79 -0.21
N SER A 84 12.39 4.69 -0.87
CA SER A 84 12.99 5.88 -0.25
C SER A 84 11.98 6.97 0.11
N ALA A 85 10.74 6.90 -0.41
CA ALA A 85 9.69 7.87 -0.08
C ALA A 85 9.01 7.58 1.27
N ALA A 86 9.16 6.39 1.84
CA ALA A 86 8.65 6.07 3.17
C ALA A 86 9.46 6.79 4.26
N ARG A 87 8.78 7.48 5.19
CA ARG A 87 9.45 8.26 6.24
C ARG A 87 10.00 7.41 7.38
N GLU A 88 9.27 6.37 7.74
CA GLU A 88 9.56 5.51 8.89
C GLU A 88 10.14 4.16 8.46
N GLY A 89 9.75 3.68 7.27
CA GLY A 89 10.38 2.53 6.63
C GLY A 89 9.46 1.67 5.78
N ALA A 90 9.96 0.50 5.40
CA ALA A 90 9.26 -0.48 4.60
C ALA A 90 9.22 -1.84 5.30
N VAL A 91 8.07 -2.49 5.26
CA VAL A 91 7.84 -3.86 5.75
C VAL A 91 7.49 -4.74 4.56
N ASN A 92 8.13 -5.89 4.46
CA ASN A 92 7.87 -6.88 3.42
C ASN A 92 7.47 -8.22 4.03
N PHE A 93 6.38 -8.80 3.52
CA PHE A 93 5.94 -10.16 3.83
C PHE A 93 5.84 -10.99 2.54
N HIS A 94 6.44 -12.18 2.59
CA HIS A 94 6.38 -13.22 1.57
C HIS A 94 6.28 -14.57 2.30
N ASP A 95 5.43 -15.48 1.83
CA ASP A 95 5.12 -16.75 2.51
C ASP A 95 5.99 -17.94 2.07
N GLY A 96 6.79 -17.81 1.00
CA GLY A 96 7.91 -18.73 0.70
C GLY A 96 8.25 -18.82 -0.78
#